data_AF-A0A4Y8SDG1-F1
#
_entry.id   AF-A0A4Y8SDG1-F1
#
_cell.length_a   1.000
_cell.length_b   1.000
_cell.length_c   1.000
_cell.angle_alpha   90.00
_cell.angle_beta   90.00
_cell.angle_gamma   90.00
#
_symmetry.space_group_name_H-M   'P 1'
#
loop_
_entity.id
_entity.type
_entity.pdbx_description
1 polymer ?
#
loop_
_entity_poly.entity_id
_entity_poly.type
_entity_poly.pdbx_seq_one_letter_code
_entity_poly.pdbx_strand_id
1 'polypeptide(L)'
;MSISAYQNPADVQLTVVNAQKSVTENTNSKLASSKIFGISFTYQQKAYRTKVMKVLYAGKEAMYKVVMPGSLNEGTSNHWLQRHGNNWAIVLGQDMDAKLLKVVGTAIDCLE
;
A
#
# COMPACT_ATOMS: atom_id res chain seq x y z
N MET A 1 -43.17 14.45 35.86
CA MET A 1 -42.02 13.52 35.82
C MET A 1 -41.65 13.29 34.36
N SER A 2 -40.40 13.57 34.00
CA SER A 2 -39.84 13.50 32.64
C SER A 2 -39.51 12.07 32.23
N ILE A 3 -39.68 11.73 30.93
CA ILE A 3 -38.78 10.82 30.21
C ILE A 3 -38.74 11.25 28.73
N SER A 4 -37.54 11.56 28.25
CA SER A 4 -37.22 11.82 26.83
C SER A 4 -36.97 10.50 26.10
N ALA A 5 -37.28 10.43 24.80
CA ALA A 5 -36.71 9.43 23.90
C ALA A 5 -36.41 10.07 22.54
N TYR A 6 -35.13 10.06 22.16
CA TYR A 6 -34.62 10.41 20.85
C TYR A 6 -34.73 9.20 19.92
N GLN A 7 -35.10 9.40 18.65
CA GLN A 7 -34.72 8.48 17.58
C GLN A 7 -34.60 9.21 16.23
N ASN A 8 -33.38 9.19 15.72
CA ASN A 8 -32.92 9.66 14.41
C ASN A 8 -33.77 9.13 13.26
N PRO A 9 -34.05 9.98 12.27
CA PRO A 9 -34.15 9.52 10.89
C PRO A 9 -33.26 10.42 10.02
N ALA A 10 -32.09 9.95 9.63
CA ALA A 10 -31.38 10.56 8.51
C ALA A 10 -30.49 9.52 7.87
N ASP A 11 -31.13 8.77 6.97
CA ASP A 11 -30.55 8.14 5.80
C ASP A 11 -29.60 9.15 5.12
N VAL A 12 -28.29 8.99 5.31
CA VAL A 12 -27.30 9.89 4.69
C VAL A 12 -27.14 9.46 3.24
N GLN A 13 -27.95 10.03 2.36
CA GLN A 13 -27.73 9.98 0.93
C GLN A 13 -26.43 10.74 0.59
N LEU A 14 -25.37 10.00 0.23
CA LEU A 14 -24.13 10.57 -0.29
C LEU A 14 -24.39 11.15 -1.69
N THR A 15 -24.57 12.47 -1.76
CA THR A 15 -24.63 13.19 -3.04
C THR A 15 -23.22 13.40 -3.56
N VAL A 16 -22.90 12.75 -4.69
CA VAL A 16 -21.63 12.94 -5.41
C VAL A 16 -21.70 14.26 -6.16
N VAL A 17 -21.08 15.31 -5.63
CA VAL A 17 -20.94 16.59 -6.35
C VAL A 17 -19.60 16.57 -7.09
N ASN A 18 -19.70 16.42 -8.41
CA ASN A 18 -18.60 16.57 -9.35
C ASN A 18 -18.25 18.06 -9.47
N ALA A 19 -17.08 18.48 -8.98
CA ALA A 19 -16.62 19.86 -9.11
C ALA A 19 -15.36 19.93 -9.98
N GLN A 20 -15.54 20.24 -11.26
CA GLN A 20 -14.49 20.78 -12.12
C GLN A 20 -14.55 22.32 -12.08
N LYS A 21 -13.59 22.98 -11.43
CA LYS A 21 -12.87 24.14 -11.99
C LYS A 21 -11.77 24.68 -11.07
N SER A 22 -10.56 24.67 -11.63
CA SER A 22 -9.43 25.60 -11.51
C SER A 22 -9.32 26.50 -10.27
N VAL A 23 -8.31 26.23 -9.43
CA VAL A 23 -7.63 27.25 -8.62
C VAL A 23 -6.12 27.07 -8.77
N THR A 24 -5.48 28.16 -9.13
CA THR A 24 -4.05 28.37 -9.35
C THR A 24 -3.26 28.28 -8.04
N GLU A 25 -2.10 27.63 -8.15
CA GLU A 25 -0.89 27.62 -7.30
C GLU A 25 -0.84 28.54 -6.07
N ASN A 26 -0.73 27.93 -4.88
CA ASN A 26 0.41 28.09 -3.97
C ASN A 26 0.16 27.37 -2.65
N THR A 27 0.47 26.08 -2.63
CA THR A 27 0.79 25.38 -1.37
C THR A 27 1.98 24.50 -1.65
N ASN A 28 3.05 24.68 -0.85
CA ASN A 28 4.20 23.79 -0.71
C ASN A 28 3.77 22.39 -0.21
N SER A 29 2.88 21.75 -0.95
CA SER A 29 2.45 20.38 -0.77
C SER A 29 3.54 19.52 -1.39
N LYS A 30 4.46 19.05 -0.55
CA LYS A 30 5.32 17.89 -0.81
C LYS A 30 4.40 16.69 -1.11
N LEU A 31 3.88 16.63 -2.32
CA LEU A 31 2.81 15.74 -2.73
C LEU A 31 3.34 14.31 -2.68
N ALA A 32 2.82 13.49 -1.78
CA ALA A 32 3.09 12.07 -1.80
C ALA A 32 2.47 11.49 -3.09
N SER A 33 3.24 10.72 -3.86
CA SER A 33 2.74 10.02 -5.04
C SER A 33 2.71 8.52 -4.80
N SER A 34 1.75 7.84 -5.41
CA SER A 34 1.63 6.39 -5.29
C SER A 34 1.32 5.74 -6.64
N LYS A 35 1.94 4.59 -6.90
CA LYS A 35 1.69 3.75 -8.08
C LYS A 35 1.46 2.32 -7.63
N ILE A 36 0.40 1.69 -8.13
CA ILE A 36 0.13 0.26 -7.91
C ILE A 36 0.52 -0.50 -9.18
N PHE A 37 1.26 -1.59 -9.03
CA PHE A 37 1.59 -2.50 -10.11
C PHE A 37 1.56 -3.95 -9.62
N GLY A 38 1.45 -4.89 -10.56
CA GLY A 38 1.44 -6.31 -10.26
C GLY A 38 2.81 -6.93 -10.46
N ILE A 39 3.32 -7.67 -9.49
CA ILE A 39 4.53 -8.50 -9.61
C ILE A 39 4.14 -9.96 -9.75
N SER A 40 4.98 -10.73 -10.44
CA SER A 40 4.89 -12.19 -10.49
C SER A 40 6.22 -12.78 -10.07
N PHE A 41 6.20 -13.83 -9.26
CA PHE A 41 7.42 -14.46 -8.76
C PHE A 41 7.18 -15.95 -8.46
N THR A 42 8.25 -16.73 -8.47
CA THR A 42 8.21 -18.17 -8.16
C THR A 42 8.90 -18.43 -6.84
N TYR A 43 8.22 -19.12 -5.93
CA TYR A 43 8.76 -19.50 -4.63
C TYR A 43 8.32 -20.93 -4.29
N GLN A 44 9.24 -21.77 -3.80
CA GLN A 44 8.97 -23.19 -3.50
C GLN A 44 8.23 -23.92 -4.65
N GLN A 45 8.69 -23.72 -5.89
CA GLN A 45 8.12 -24.30 -7.11
C GLN A 45 6.66 -23.89 -7.44
N LYS A 46 6.11 -22.90 -6.73
CA LYS A 46 4.79 -22.34 -7.00
C LYS A 46 4.93 -20.92 -7.54
N ALA A 47 4.15 -20.61 -8.57
CA ALA A 47 4.05 -19.27 -9.12
C ALA A 47 3.03 -18.46 -8.32
N TYR A 48 3.41 -17.23 -7.98
CA TYR A 48 2.59 -16.28 -7.26
C TYR A 48 2.47 -14.99 -8.05
N ARG A 49 1.32 -14.35 -7.91
CA ARG A 49 1.08 -13.01 -8.43
C ARG A 49 0.48 -12.16 -7.32
N THR A 50 1.01 -10.97 -7.15
CA THR A 50 0.46 -10.02 -6.18
C THR A 50 0.60 -8.58 -6.64
N LYS A 51 -0.06 -7.68 -5.92
CA LYS A 51 0.02 -6.23 -6.13
C LYS A 51 1.01 -5.62 -5.14
N VAL A 52 1.77 -4.67 -5.65
CA VAL A 52 2.69 -3.81 -4.91
C VAL A 52 2.26 -2.38 -5.09
N MET A 53 2.23 -1.61 -4.00
CA MET A 53 2.04 -0.17 -4.03
C MET A 53 3.36 0.50 -3.69
N LYS A 54 3.94 1.21 -4.66
CA LYS A 54 5.05 2.13 -4.43
C LYS A 54 4.50 3.45 -3.91
N VAL A 55 5.09 3.96 -2.84
CA VAL A 55 4.79 5.26 -2.25
C VAL A 55 6.06 6.08 -2.21
N LEU A 56 6.01 7.28 -2.78
CA LEU A 56 7.09 8.25 -2.81
C LEU A 56 6.68 9.45 -1.95
N TYR A 57 7.45 9.74 -0.92
CA TYR A 57 7.31 10.96 -0.12
C TYR A 57 8.46 11.90 -0.49
N ALA A 58 8.19 13.21 -0.56
CA ALA A 58 9.20 14.16 -0.98
C ALA A 58 10.42 14.16 -0.05
N GLY A 59 11.60 13.93 -0.62
CA GLY A 59 12.88 13.87 0.10
C GLY A 59 13.10 12.58 0.89
N LYS A 60 12.30 11.52 0.64
CA LYS A 60 12.50 10.19 1.21
C LYS A 60 12.66 9.14 0.12
N GLU A 61 13.29 8.03 0.46
CA GLU A 61 13.33 6.85 -0.40
C GLU A 61 11.93 6.26 -0.61
N ALA A 62 11.75 5.55 -1.71
CA ALA A 62 10.51 4.88 -2.02
C ALA A 62 10.23 3.75 -1.03
N MET A 63 8.98 3.64 -0.59
CA MET A 63 8.48 2.51 0.19
C MET A 63 7.49 1.69 -0.63
N TYR A 64 7.49 0.38 -0.40
CA TYR A 64 6.75 -0.57 -1.21
C TYR A 64 5.88 -1.43 -0.30
N LYS A 65 4.57 -1.24 -0.38
CA LYS A 65 3.61 -2.11 0.30
C LYS A 65 3.35 -3.34 -0.57
N VAL A 66 3.73 -4.51 -0.10
CA VAL A 66 3.49 -5.80 -0.74
C VAL A 66 2.40 -6.55 0.03
N VAL A 67 1.38 -7.01 -0.68
CA VAL A 67 0.36 -7.90 -0.12
C VAL A 67 0.80 -9.34 -0.40
N MET A 68 1.16 -10.11 0.61
CA MET A 68 1.56 -11.50 0.45
C MET A 68 0.32 -12.40 0.34
N PRO A 69 0.33 -13.40 -0.57
CA PRO A 69 -0.66 -14.47 -0.57
C PRO A 69 -0.69 -15.16 0.80
N GLY A 70 -1.88 -15.45 1.33
CA GLY A 70 -2.03 -16.08 2.65
C GLY A 70 -1.37 -17.46 2.78
N SER A 71 -1.14 -18.16 1.66
CA SER A 71 -0.40 -19.43 1.65
C SER A 71 1.10 -19.27 1.92
N LEU A 72 1.64 -18.06 1.85
CA LEU A 72 3.05 -17.75 2.04
C LEU A 72 3.36 -17.09 3.39
N ASN A 73 2.33 -16.70 4.14
CA ASN A 73 2.54 -16.08 5.44
C ASN A 73 1.37 -16.42 6.38
N GLU A 74 1.68 -17.03 7.53
CA GLU A 74 0.71 -17.43 8.55
C GLU A 74 0.24 -16.25 9.42
N GLY A 75 0.83 -15.06 9.27
CA GLY A 75 0.43 -13.86 10.01
C GLY A 75 0.07 -12.69 9.11
N THR A 76 0.82 -11.58 9.23
CA THR A 76 0.44 -10.32 8.58
C THR A 76 0.62 -10.40 7.08
N SER A 77 -0.46 -10.28 6.30
CA SER A 77 -0.37 -10.32 4.83
C SER A 77 0.28 -9.08 4.22
N ASN A 78 0.40 -7.97 4.95
CA ASN A 78 0.96 -6.72 4.44
C ASN A 78 2.39 -6.48 4.95
N HIS A 79 3.33 -6.27 4.02
CA HIS A 79 4.71 -5.93 4.33
C HIS A 79 5.08 -4.62 3.64
N TRP A 80 5.77 -3.75 4.36
CA TRP A 80 6.37 -2.55 3.80
C TRP A 80 7.85 -2.79 3.63
N LEU A 81 8.30 -2.74 2.39
CA LEU A 81 9.69 -2.90 2.00
C LEU A 81 10.29 -1.55 1.63
N GLN A 82 11.57 -1.39 1.94
CA GLN A 82 12.36 -0.25 1.49
C GLN A 82 13.70 -0.77 0.96
N ARG A 83 14.21 -0.09 -0.06
CA ARG A 83 15.50 -0.42 -0.66
C ARG A 83 16.59 0.41 0.01
N HIS A 84 17.55 -0.26 0.64
CA HIS A 84 18.75 0.35 1.20
C HIS A 84 19.96 -0.07 0.38
N GLY A 85 20.34 0.79 -0.57
CA GLY A 85 21.36 0.46 -1.57
C GLY A 85 20.94 -0.73 -2.46
N ASN A 86 21.67 -1.85 -2.35
CA ASN A 86 21.39 -3.06 -3.12
C ASN A 86 20.53 -4.09 -2.37
N ASN A 87 20.13 -3.81 -1.14
CA ASN A 87 19.39 -4.74 -0.30
C ASN A 87 17.97 -4.25 -0.05
N TRP A 88 17.04 -5.20 -0.01
CA TRP A 88 15.67 -4.96 0.42
C TRP A 88 15.54 -5.26 1.90
N ALA A 89 14.89 -4.38 2.65
CA ALA A 89 14.57 -4.58 4.06
C ALA A 89 13.07 -4.41 4.32
N ILE A 90 12.57 -5.14 5.31
CA ILE A 90 11.20 -4.98 5.81
C ILE A 90 11.24 -3.87 6.85
N VAL A 91 10.51 -2.79 6.60
CA VAL A 91 10.42 -1.64 7.52
C VAL A 91 9.22 -1.77 8.45
N LEU A 92 8.11 -2.34 7.95
CA LEU A 92 6.92 -2.62 8.74
C LEU A 92 6.30 -3.94 8.28
N GLY A 93 5.92 -4.79 9.22
CA GLY A 93 5.36 -6.12 8.94
C GLY A 93 6.04 -7.17 9.80
N GLN A 94 5.63 -8.43 9.61
CA GLN A 94 6.35 -9.55 10.21
C GLN A 94 7.61 -9.88 9.40
N ASP A 95 8.53 -10.58 10.03
CA ASP A 95 9.71 -11.09 9.35
C ASP A 95 9.30 -12.07 8.24
N MET A 96 10.05 -11.98 7.14
CA MET A 96 9.88 -12.82 5.97
C MET A 96 11.13 -13.68 5.81
N ASP A 97 10.95 -14.92 5.34
CA ASP A 97 12.07 -15.76 4.92
C ASP A 97 13.00 -14.98 3.96
N ALA A 98 14.31 -15.05 4.19
CA ALA A 98 15.29 -14.26 3.44
C ALA A 98 15.27 -14.58 1.93
N LYS A 99 15.00 -15.84 1.56
CA LYS A 99 14.87 -16.21 0.14
C LYS A 99 13.61 -15.60 -0.47
N LEU A 100 12.49 -15.63 0.26
CA LEU A 100 11.25 -15.01 -0.18
C LEU A 100 11.40 -13.50 -0.35
N LEU A 101 12.01 -12.81 0.62
CA LEU A 101 12.29 -11.36 0.54
C LEU A 101 13.16 -11.03 -0.68
N LYS A 102 14.20 -11.83 -0.94
CA LYS A 102 15.06 -11.65 -2.12
C LYS A 102 14.28 -11.80 -3.42
N VAL A 103 13.47 -12.85 -3.53
CA VAL A 103 12.65 -13.13 -4.73
C VAL A 103 11.63 -12.02 -4.97
N VAL A 104 10.94 -11.56 -3.92
CA VAL A 104 9.99 -10.43 -4.01
C VAL A 104 10.71 -9.15 -4.40
N GLY A 105 11.85 -8.85 -3.79
CA GLY A 105 12.67 -7.68 -4.12
C GLY A 105 13.13 -7.67 -5.58
N THR A 106 13.63 -8.81 -6.07
CA THR A 106 14.00 -8.96 -7.50
C THR A 106 12.80 -8.77 -8.42
N ALA A 107 11.62 -9.31 -8.06
CA ALA A 107 10.41 -9.15 -8.87
C ALA A 107 9.92 -7.69 -8.91
N ILE A 108 10.14 -6.91 -7.85
CA ILE A 108 9.90 -5.47 -7.83
C ILE A 108 10.91 -4.77 -8.75
N ASP A 109 12.20 -5.05 -8.59
CA ASP A 109 13.28 -4.46 -9.40
C ASP A 109 13.11 -4.67 -10.91
N CYS A 110 12.54 -5.80 -11.34
CA CYS A 110 12.30 -6.07 -12.77
C CYS A 110 11.16 -5.24 -13.40
N LEU A 111 10.32 -4.61 -12.59
CA LEU A 111 9.12 -3.87 -13.05
C LEU A 111 9.21 -2.36 -12.81
N GLU A 112 10.24 -1.92 -12.10
CA GLU A 112 10.60 -0.52 -11.92
C GLU A 112 11.42 0.02 -13.09
#